data_AF-A0A1A8NMD7-F1
#
_entry.id   AF-A0A1A8NMD7-F1
#
_cell.length_a   1.000
_cell.length_b   1.000
_cell.length_c   1.000
_cell.angle_alpha   90.00
_cell.angle_beta   90.00
_cell.angle_gamma   90.00
#
_symmetry.space_group_name_H-M   'P 1'
#
loop_
_entity.id
_entity.type
_entity.pdbx_description
1 polymer ?
#
loop_
_entity_poly.entity_id
_entity_poly.type
_entity_poly.pdbx_seq_one_letter_code
_entity_poly.pdbx_strand_id
1 'polypeptide(L)' 'MDELTLMRNINRDFSSSGVLCFIETWLSEDTPDCALQLEGFHLIRADREATLSGKTTGG' A
#
# COMPACT_ATOMS: atom_id res chain seq x y z
N MET A 1 5.14 2.72 -14.85
CA MET A 1 3.67 2.92 -14.91
C MET A 1 3.16 2.52 -13.54
N ASP A 2 2.47 3.41 -12.84
CA ASP A 2 1.90 3.14 -11.52
C ASP A 2 0.61 2.33 -11.70
N GLU A 3 0.67 1.04 -11.36
CA GLU A 3 -0.45 0.10 -11.50
C GLU A 3 -1.62 0.45 -10.58
N LEU A 4 -1.36 0.98 -9.38
CA LEU A 4 -2.41 1.33 -8.44
C LEU A 4 -3.22 2.52 -8.96
N THR A 5 -2.53 3.52 -9.51
CA THR A 5 -3.17 4.66 -10.20
C THR A 5 -3.98 4.19 -11.41
N LEU A 6 -3.46 3.23 -12.19
CA LEU A 6 -4.21 2.65 -13.31
C LEU A 6 -5.49 1.96 -12.82
N MET A 7 -5.40 1.10 -11.81
CA MET A 7 -6.54 0.37 -11.24
C MET A 7 -7.61 1.33 -10.70
N ARG A 8 -7.21 2.41 -10.02
CA ARG A 8 -8.11 3.47 -9.57
C ARG A 8 -8.88 4.13 -10.72
N ASN A 9 -8.29 4.22 -11.91
CA ASN A 9 -8.92 4.89 -13.06
C ASN A 9 -9.84 3.96 -13.87
N ILE A 10 -9.52 2.66 -13.93
CA ILE A 10 -10.25 1.71 -14.79
C ILE A 10 -11.23 0.81 -14.02
N ASN A 11 -10.99 0.59 -12.73
CA ASN A 11 -11.79 -0.31 -11.91
C ASN A 11 -12.75 0.50 -11.04
N ARG A 12 -14.05 0.27 -11.24
CA ARG A 12 -15.10 1.01 -10.54
C ARG A 12 -15.05 0.80 -9.03
N ASP A 13 -14.74 -0.41 -8.56
CA ASP A 13 -14.67 -0.72 -7.14
C ASP A 13 -13.56 0.08 -6.47
N PHE A 14 -12.41 0.21 -7.12
CA PHE A 14 -11.31 1.07 -6.63
C PHE A 14 -11.70 2.56 -6.71
N SER A 15 -12.22 3.01 -7.85
CA SER A 15 -12.54 4.42 -8.08
C SER A 15 -13.64 4.97 -7.17
N SER A 16 -14.54 4.11 -6.69
CA SER A 16 -15.69 4.45 -5.85
C SER A 16 -15.44 4.18 -4.36
N SER A 17 -14.29 3.61 -4.01
CA SER A 17 -13.90 3.35 -2.63
C SER A 17 -13.43 4.62 -1.93
N GLY A 18 -13.95 4.88 -0.74
CA GLY A 18 -13.44 5.95 0.14
C GLY A 18 -12.17 5.58 0.90
N VAL A 19 -11.88 4.27 1.02
CA VAL A 19 -10.70 3.72 1.70
C VAL A 19 -10.22 2.49 0.93
N LEU A 20 -8.90 2.38 0.71
CA LEU A 20 -8.25 1.19 0.18
C LEU A 20 -7.36 0.58 1.26
N CYS A 21 -7.62 -0.67 1.64
CA CYS A 21 -6.87 -1.37 2.67
C CYS A 21 -6.02 -2.48 2.04
N PHE A 22 -4.70 -2.35 2.17
CA PHE A 22 -3.74 -3.36 1.74
C PHE A 22 -3.13 -4.04 2.97
N ILE A 23 -3.08 -5.37 2.94
CA ILE A 23 -2.47 -6.21 3.97
C ILE A 23 -1.32 -7.00 3.37
N GLU A 24 -0.45 -7.54 4.21
CA GLU A 24 0.72 -8.33 3.75
C GLU A 24 1.55 -7.58 2.69
N THR A 25 1.69 -6.27 2.85
CA THR A 25 2.41 -5.40 1.90
C THR A 25 3.92 -5.48 2.03
N TRP A 26 4.42 -6.02 3.15
CA TRP A 26 5.85 -6.15 3.47
C TRP A 26 6.64 -4.84 3.44
N LEU A 27 5.93 -3.72 3.60
CA LEU A 27 6.53 -2.39 3.66
C LEU A 27 7.39 -2.23 4.91
N SER A 28 8.44 -1.44 4.76
CA SER A 28 9.37 -1.03 5.81
C SER A 28 9.71 0.45 5.69
N GLU A 29 10.45 0.97 6.66
CA GLU A 29 10.97 2.35 6.66
C GLU A 29 11.81 2.67 5.40
N ASP A 30 12.40 1.66 4.77
CA ASP A 30 13.16 1.81 3.52
C ASP A 30 12.27 2.10 2.30
N THR A 31 10.96 1.84 2.41
CA THR A 31 10.01 2.14 1.32
C THR A 31 9.55 3.59 1.45
N PRO A 32 9.87 4.47 0.49
CA PRO A 32 9.50 5.88 0.58
C PRO A 32 8.00 6.05 0.35
N ASP A 33 7.39 7.02 1.05
CA ASP A 33 5.96 7.31 0.92
C ASP A 33 5.55 7.70 -0.50
N CYS A 34 6.45 8.32 -1.27
CA CYS A 34 6.20 8.66 -2.67
C CYS A 34 5.96 7.43 -3.57
N ALA A 35 6.41 6.24 -3.15
CA ALA A 35 6.13 4.99 -3.85
C ALA A 35 4.71 4.46 -3.59
N LEU A 36 4.01 5.01 -2.58
CA LEU A 36 2.69 4.56 -2.12
C LEU A 36 1.62 5.65 -2.28
N GLN A 37 2.01 6.85 -2.71
CA GLN A 37 1.12 7.99 -2.74
C GLN A 37 0.14 7.90 -3.92
N LEU A 38 -1.16 7.84 -3.61
CA LEU A 38 -2.24 7.83 -4.58
C LEU A 38 -2.99 9.16 -4.54
N GLU A 39 -3.14 9.81 -5.68
CA GLU A 39 -3.79 11.13 -5.75
C GLU A 39 -5.24 11.09 -5.23
N GLY A 40 -5.57 12.03 -4.35
CA GLY A 40 -6.88 12.15 -3.71
C GLY A 40 -7.05 11.29 -2.46
N PHE A 41 -6.03 10.56 -2.02
CA PHE A 41 -6.03 9.76 -0.80
C PHE A 41 -4.96 10.23 0.18
N HIS A 42 -5.25 10.03 1.47
CA HIS A 42 -4.26 10.16 2.53
C HIS A 42 -3.61 8.80 2.78
N LEU A 43 -2.28 8.77 2.77
CA LEU A 43 -1.53 7.56 3.11
C LEU A 43 -1.51 7.37 4.63
N ILE A 44 -1.99 6.21 5.08
CA ILE A 44 -1.83 5.72 6.44
C ILE A 44 -1.15 4.36 6.33
N ARG A 45 -0.01 4.19 6.99
CA ARG A 45 0.77 2.94 6.93
C ARG A 45 1.12 2.44 8.33
N ALA A 46 1.12 1.13 8.46
CA ALA A 46 1.65 0.40 9.60
C ALA A 46 2.66 -0.60 9.05
N ASP A 47 3.92 -0.23 9.11
CA ASP A 47 5.00 -1.01 8.51
C ASP A 47 5.30 -2.27 9.31
N ARG A 48 5.96 -3.21 8.64
CA ARG A 48 6.45 -4.42 9.27
C ARG A 48 7.56 -4.08 10.26
N GLU A 49 7.35 -4.47 11.51
CA GLU A 49 8.42 -4.55 12.50
C GLU A 49 9.10 -5.93 12.41
N ALA A 50 10.25 -5.99 11.74
CA ALA A 50 10.96 -7.24 11.44
C ALA A 50 11.34 -8.03 12.72
N THR A 51 11.68 -7.31 13.79
CA THR A 51 12.07 -7.86 15.10
C THR A 51 10.91 -8.57 15.82
N LEU A 52 9.66 -8.14 15.62
CA LEU A 52 8.49 -8.78 16.24
C LEU A 52 8.03 -10.02 15.49
N SER A 53 8.18 -10.03 14.17
CA SER A 53 7.60 -11.09 13.33
C SER A 53 8.45 -12.37 13.30
N GLY A 54 9.77 -12.27 13.47
CA GLY A 54 10.71 -13.40 13.33
C GLY A 54 10.78 -14.03 11.93
N LYS A 55 9.85 -13.70 11.04
CA LYS A 55 9.85 -14.08 9.62
C LYS A 55 10.88 -13.26 8.88
N THR A 56 11.56 -13.87 7.90
CA THR A 56 12.49 -13.18 7.01
C THR A 56 11.89 -12.88 5.64
N THR A 57 10.79 -13.56 5.27
CA THR A 57 10.10 -13.46 3.97
C THR A 57 8.59 -13.50 4.14
N GLY A 58 7.90 -13.15 3.03
CA GLY A 58 6.50 -13.46 2.71
C GLY A 58 5.95 -14.75 3.31
N GLY A 59 4.67 -14.74 3.69
CA GLY A 59 3.89 -15.96 3.90
C GLY A 59 3.51 -16.62 2.59
#